data_AF-A0A950QLY1-F1
#
_entry.id   AF-A0A950QLY1-F1
#
_cell.length_a   1.000
_cell.length_b   1.000
_cell.length_c   1.000
_cell.angle_alpha   90.00
_cell.angle_beta   90.00
_cell.angle_gamma   90.00
#
_symmetry.space_group_name_H-M   'P 1'
#
loop_
_entity.id
_entity.type
_entity.pdbx_description
1 polymer ?
#
loop_
_entity_poly.entity_id
_entity_poly.type
_entity_poly.pdbx_seq_one_letter_code
_entity_poly.pdbx_strand_id
1 'polypeptide(L)'
;MPESEWAAAMAAVERDPDFRNLVASSESGRPIVRNKPSSAAAFEFADTLPAASPTDPIEIEELRGAAFATIEKIGRHNFESAFIFRTAPATPALTAAERQRLEEFVLEESIRAASPEAPLTVMGRIVRRENGRFALACHSPLIARGLYELDNAAVRRWLRAKELDRDAVRRLNGHLGLIDLVNLKHGAFWRLVEVLLEANRVYFETGDPARVSPLSLRKVAARLGFAPSTVSRIANGKSVVLPWGTEAPLISLMPGQRTVILSALEKLLATNARWTDAALAERLAKDFDVRVSRRTVSACRTLVIQRLPAQNAA
;
A
#
# COMPACT_ATOMS: atom_id res chain seq x y z
N MET A 1 7.13 5.45 15.06
CA MET A 1 8.06 5.48 13.93
C MET A 1 7.31 5.84 12.66
N PRO A 2 7.47 7.07 12.15
CA PRO A 2 7.05 7.54 10.83
C PRO A 2 7.52 6.61 9.70
N GLU A 3 6.90 6.71 8.52
CA GLU A 3 7.28 5.89 7.36
C GLU A 3 8.73 6.16 6.91
N SER A 4 9.17 7.42 6.97
CA SER A 4 10.53 7.84 6.61
C SER A 4 11.61 7.13 7.43
N GLU A 5 11.41 7.06 8.75
CA GLU A 5 12.31 6.34 9.66
C GLU A 5 12.33 4.83 9.37
N TRP A 6 11.19 4.23 9.02
CA TRP A 6 11.16 2.82 8.58
C TRP A 6 11.93 2.60 7.28
N ALA A 7 11.73 3.47 6.29
CA ALA A 7 12.41 3.39 5.01
C ALA A 7 13.93 3.55 5.18
N ALA A 8 14.38 4.54 5.97
CA ALA A 8 15.78 4.77 6.26
C ALA A 8 16.42 3.59 7.02
N ALA A 9 15.74 3.06 8.03
CA ALA A 9 16.24 1.91 8.79
C ALA A 9 16.36 0.66 7.90
N MET A 10 15.39 0.41 7.03
CA MET A 10 15.45 -0.70 6.08
C MET A 10 16.51 -0.48 4.99
N ALA A 11 16.70 0.74 4.52
CA ALA A 11 17.81 1.06 3.61
C ALA A 11 19.16 0.77 4.27
N ALA A 12 19.33 1.09 5.55
CA ALA A 12 20.54 0.74 6.30
C ALA A 12 20.76 -0.78 6.39
N VAL A 13 19.70 -1.55 6.67
CA VAL A 13 19.75 -3.03 6.64
C VAL A 13 20.18 -3.53 5.27
N GLU A 14 19.61 -3.00 4.20
CA GLU A 14 19.91 -3.45 2.83
C GLU A 14 21.24 -2.96 2.28
N ARG A 15 21.83 -1.92 2.87
CA ARG A 15 23.20 -1.48 2.58
C ARG A 15 24.26 -2.32 3.30
N ASP A 16 23.89 -3.02 4.36
CA ASP A 16 24.82 -3.83 5.14
C ASP A 16 25.43 -4.98 4.29
N PRO A 17 26.77 -5.07 4.20
CA PRO A 17 27.43 -6.09 3.38
C PRO A 17 27.13 -7.53 3.79
N ASP A 18 27.00 -7.80 5.09
CA ASP A 18 26.72 -9.14 5.60
C ASP A 18 25.28 -9.54 5.30
N PHE A 19 24.34 -8.59 5.43
CA PHE A 19 22.96 -8.80 5.04
C PHE A 19 22.83 -9.04 3.53
N ARG A 20 23.52 -8.26 2.68
CA ARG A 20 23.58 -8.51 1.24
C ARG A 20 24.12 -9.90 0.91
N ASN A 21 25.15 -10.34 1.62
CA ASN A 21 25.71 -11.69 1.45
C ASN A 21 24.71 -12.77 1.89
N LEU A 22 23.99 -12.56 2.99
CA LEU A 22 22.91 -13.44 3.45
C LEU A 22 21.78 -13.55 2.42
N VAL A 23 21.36 -12.44 1.81
CA VAL A 23 20.33 -12.41 0.76
C VAL A 23 20.79 -13.14 -0.50
N ALA A 24 22.06 -12.99 -0.89
CA ALA A 24 22.63 -13.70 -2.04
C ALA A 24 22.88 -15.19 -1.78
N SER A 25 22.81 -15.63 -0.52
CA SER A 25 23.10 -17.01 -0.13
C SER A 25 21.90 -17.93 -0.32
N SER A 26 22.20 -19.18 -0.66
CA SER A 26 21.21 -20.24 -0.79
C SER A 26 21.66 -21.51 -0.07
N GLU A 27 20.70 -22.30 0.39
CA GLU A 27 20.94 -23.61 0.99
C GLU A 27 20.08 -24.66 0.28
N SER A 28 20.70 -25.76 -0.15
CA SER A 28 20.05 -26.82 -0.92
C SER A 28 19.29 -26.29 -2.16
N GLY A 29 19.87 -25.29 -2.83
CA GLY A 29 19.28 -24.65 -4.01
C GLY A 29 18.11 -23.70 -3.73
N ARG A 30 17.81 -23.38 -2.45
CA ARG A 30 16.77 -22.43 -2.05
C ARG A 30 17.38 -21.18 -1.42
N PRO A 31 16.95 -19.96 -1.80
CA PRO A 31 17.41 -18.73 -1.15
C PRO A 31 17.13 -18.75 0.36
N ILE A 32 18.09 -18.28 1.17
CA ILE A 32 17.93 -18.17 2.63
C ILE A 32 16.94 -17.05 2.98
N VAL A 33 17.00 -15.96 2.21
CA VAL A 33 16.08 -14.83 2.28
C VAL A 33 15.38 -14.74 0.94
N ARG A 34 14.05 -14.66 0.94
CA ARG A 34 13.27 -14.38 -0.26
C ARG A 34 12.18 -13.36 0.03
N ASN A 35 11.70 -12.70 -1.01
CA ASN A 35 10.59 -11.77 -0.87
C ASN A 35 9.28 -12.39 -1.34
N LYS A 36 8.20 -12.05 -0.64
CA LYS A 36 6.85 -12.46 -0.96
C LYS A 36 5.97 -11.21 -1.13
N PRO A 37 5.85 -10.69 -2.36
CA PRO A 37 4.92 -9.62 -2.67
C PRO A 37 3.47 -10.04 -2.36
N SER A 38 2.61 -9.08 -2.00
CA SER A 38 1.17 -9.34 -1.96
C SER A 38 0.66 -9.56 -3.39
N SER A 39 -0.39 -10.38 -3.53
CA SER A 39 -1.07 -10.54 -4.83
C SER A 39 -1.69 -9.23 -5.34
N ALA A 40 -1.96 -8.29 -4.44
CA ALA A 40 -2.44 -6.95 -4.74
C ALA A 40 -1.31 -5.92 -4.95
N ALA A 41 -0.04 -6.28 -4.78
CA ALA A 41 1.08 -5.37 -4.92
C ALA A 41 1.48 -5.17 -6.38
N ALA A 42 1.47 -3.93 -6.85
CA ALA A 42 2.11 -3.49 -8.08
C ALA A 42 3.12 -2.38 -7.75
N PHE A 43 3.89 -1.93 -8.74
CA PHE A 43 4.85 -0.86 -8.56
C PHE A 43 4.69 0.21 -9.64
N GLU A 44 4.79 1.47 -9.22
CA GLU A 44 4.79 2.62 -10.10
C GLU A 44 5.74 3.69 -9.54
N PHE A 45 6.55 4.27 -10.41
CA PHE A 45 7.35 5.44 -10.04
C PHE A 45 6.42 6.61 -9.78
N ALA A 46 6.61 7.28 -8.66
CA ALA A 46 5.88 8.50 -8.43
C ALA A 46 6.55 9.65 -9.21
N ASP A 47 5.87 10.16 -10.23
CA ASP A 47 6.38 11.26 -11.05
C ASP A 47 6.44 12.60 -10.28
N THR A 48 5.73 12.71 -9.15
CA THR A 48 5.53 13.95 -8.40
C THR A 48 5.73 13.79 -6.88
N LEU A 49 6.83 13.18 -6.44
CA LEU A 49 7.23 13.24 -5.03
C LEU A 49 8.22 14.37 -4.80
N PRO A 50 8.05 15.22 -3.76
CA PRO A 50 9.07 16.17 -3.36
C PRO A 50 10.37 15.43 -2.99
N ALA A 51 11.51 16.06 -3.27
CA ALA A 51 12.84 15.54 -2.97
C ALA A 51 13.05 15.46 -1.45
N ALA A 52 12.61 14.36 -0.84
CA ALA A 52 12.73 14.11 0.59
C ALA A 52 13.87 13.13 0.91
N SER A 53 14.99 13.22 0.17
CA SER A 53 16.20 12.46 0.50
C SER A 53 17.24 13.39 1.15
N PRO A 54 18.00 12.91 2.15
CA PRO A 54 19.08 13.66 2.81
C PRO A 54 20.30 13.89 1.90
N THR A 55 20.32 13.33 0.71
CA THR A 55 21.38 13.44 -0.30
C THR A 55 21.19 14.72 -1.15
N ASP A 56 22.27 15.24 -1.74
CA ASP A 56 22.20 16.42 -2.61
C ASP A 56 21.17 16.19 -3.75
N PRO A 57 20.18 17.09 -3.92
CA PRO A 57 19.17 16.99 -4.97
C PRO A 57 19.73 16.75 -6.38
N ILE A 58 20.94 17.26 -6.67
CA ILE A 58 21.60 17.08 -7.96
C ILE A 58 22.07 15.63 -8.14
N GLU A 59 22.72 15.06 -7.13
CA GLU A 59 23.21 13.68 -7.17
C GLU A 59 22.06 12.68 -7.30
N ILE A 60 20.91 12.95 -6.68
CA ILE A 60 19.72 12.11 -6.78
C ILE A 60 19.16 12.12 -8.20
N GLU A 61 19.11 13.28 -8.85
CA GLU A 61 18.57 13.38 -10.21
C GLU A 61 19.51 12.73 -11.23
N GLU A 62 20.83 12.85 -11.05
CA GLU A 62 21.82 12.13 -11.84
C GLU A 62 21.71 10.61 -11.66
N LEU A 63 21.58 10.14 -10.40
CA LEU A 63 21.35 8.73 -10.08
C LEU A 63 20.07 8.23 -10.75
N ARG A 64 18.99 9.00 -10.66
CA ARG A 64 17.68 8.69 -11.25
C ARG A 64 17.77 8.60 -12.77
N GLY A 65 18.38 9.58 -13.44
CA GLY A 65 18.59 9.56 -14.89
C GLY A 65 19.41 8.35 -15.36
N ALA A 66 20.52 8.05 -14.67
CA ALA A 66 21.35 6.90 -14.98
C ALA A 66 20.66 5.55 -14.67
N ALA A 67 19.83 5.50 -13.63
CA ALA A 67 19.01 4.34 -13.31
C ALA A 67 17.94 4.10 -14.39
N PHE A 68 17.24 5.14 -14.86
CA PHE A 68 16.25 5.02 -15.93
C PHE A 68 16.86 4.53 -17.24
N ALA A 69 18.03 5.03 -17.65
CA ALA A 69 18.73 4.50 -18.82
C ALA A 69 19.06 3.00 -18.67
N THR A 70 19.41 2.56 -17.46
CA THR A 70 19.65 1.14 -17.17
C THR A 70 18.35 0.32 -17.18
N ILE A 71 17.25 0.88 -16.66
CA ILE A 71 15.92 0.26 -16.67
C ILE A 71 15.40 0.08 -18.10
N GLU A 72 15.58 1.09 -18.96
CA GLU A 72 15.24 1.01 -20.39
C GLU A 72 16.03 -0.09 -21.09
N LYS A 73 17.33 -0.17 -20.82
CA LYS A 73 18.22 -1.22 -21.37
C LYS A 73 17.76 -2.64 -21.02
N ILE A 74 17.36 -2.90 -19.77
CA ILE A 74 16.96 -4.25 -19.32
C ILE A 74 15.46 -4.52 -19.47
N GLY A 75 14.65 -3.49 -19.68
CA GLY A 75 13.20 -3.55 -19.70
C GLY A 75 12.56 -3.53 -18.30
N ARG A 76 11.40 -2.86 -18.21
CA ARG A 76 10.64 -2.67 -16.95
C ARG A 76 10.33 -3.97 -16.22
N HIS A 77 9.92 -5.02 -16.94
CA HIS A 77 9.59 -6.30 -16.33
C HIS A 77 10.78 -6.95 -15.61
N ASN A 78 11.97 -6.91 -16.24
CA ASN A 78 13.19 -7.46 -15.65
C ASN A 78 13.66 -6.62 -14.46
N PHE A 79 13.53 -5.30 -14.54
CA PHE A 79 13.79 -4.41 -13.42
C PHE A 79 12.88 -4.73 -12.21
N GLU A 80 11.57 -4.77 -12.43
CA GLU A 80 10.60 -5.01 -11.36
C GLU A 80 10.79 -6.39 -10.72
N SER A 81 10.95 -7.43 -11.52
CA SER A 81 11.13 -8.80 -11.01
C SER A 81 12.45 -9.00 -10.26
N ALA A 82 13.55 -8.37 -10.69
CA ALA A 82 14.86 -8.53 -10.07
C ALA A 82 15.13 -7.57 -8.90
N PHE A 83 14.70 -6.31 -8.96
CA PHE A 83 15.09 -5.27 -8.00
C PHE A 83 13.96 -4.84 -7.07
N ILE A 84 12.72 -4.78 -7.56
CA ILE A 84 11.56 -4.37 -6.76
C ILE A 84 11.03 -5.58 -5.98
N PHE A 85 10.54 -6.60 -6.69
CA PHE A 85 9.89 -7.77 -6.09
C PHE A 85 10.88 -8.87 -5.69
N ARG A 86 12.09 -8.89 -6.29
CA ARG A 86 13.14 -9.91 -6.05
C ARG A 86 12.62 -11.35 -6.21
N THR A 87 11.76 -11.56 -7.20
CA THR A 87 11.15 -12.85 -7.52
C THR A 87 11.89 -13.61 -8.62
N ALA A 88 12.76 -12.92 -9.36
CA ALA A 88 13.58 -13.50 -10.43
C ALA A 88 15.06 -13.26 -10.15
N PRO A 89 15.96 -14.15 -10.63
CA PRO A 89 17.38 -13.87 -10.62
C PRO A 89 17.67 -12.63 -11.46
N ALA A 90 18.72 -11.92 -11.09
CA ALA A 90 19.06 -10.69 -11.77
C ALA A 90 19.56 -10.93 -13.21
N THR A 91 19.21 -10.01 -14.10
CA THR A 91 19.46 -10.10 -15.54
C THR A 91 20.96 -10.21 -15.83
N PRO A 92 21.40 -11.17 -16.68
CA PRO A 92 22.82 -11.35 -17.01
C PRO A 92 23.44 -10.19 -17.80
N ALA A 93 22.63 -9.26 -18.31
CA ALA A 93 23.05 -8.12 -19.13
C ALA A 93 23.59 -6.91 -18.33
N LEU A 94 23.71 -7.02 -17.00
CA LEU A 94 24.12 -5.94 -16.11
C LEU A 94 25.56 -6.11 -15.62
N THR A 95 26.34 -5.03 -15.72
CA THR A 95 27.62 -4.90 -15.03
C THR A 95 27.42 -4.77 -13.51
N ALA A 96 28.47 -5.03 -12.72
CA ALA A 96 28.42 -4.86 -11.26
C ALA A 96 28.06 -3.42 -10.86
N ALA A 97 28.60 -2.43 -11.57
CA ALA A 97 28.31 -1.01 -11.34
C ALA A 97 26.84 -0.65 -11.66
N GLU A 98 26.29 -1.14 -12.78
CA GLU A 98 24.88 -0.92 -13.12
C GLU A 98 23.94 -1.56 -12.10
N ARG A 99 24.28 -2.76 -11.61
CA ARG A 99 23.53 -3.42 -10.54
C ARG A 99 23.53 -2.60 -9.26
N GLN A 100 24.72 -2.21 -8.79
CA GLN A 100 24.84 -1.42 -7.56
C GLN A 100 24.08 -0.10 -7.68
N ARG A 101 24.09 0.54 -8.85
CA ARG A 101 23.32 1.75 -9.13
C ARG A 101 21.82 1.51 -9.00
N LEU A 102 21.29 0.43 -9.59
CA LEU A 102 19.86 0.10 -9.48
C LEU A 102 19.46 -0.26 -8.06
N GLU A 103 20.31 -0.97 -7.32
CA GLU A 103 20.09 -1.27 -5.91
C GLU A 103 20.00 0.02 -5.09
N GLU A 104 20.96 0.94 -5.27
CA GLU A 104 20.99 2.21 -4.57
C GLU A 104 19.78 3.08 -4.91
N PHE A 105 19.45 3.18 -6.21
CA PHE A 105 18.27 3.88 -6.69
C PHE A 105 16.99 3.36 -6.02
N VAL A 106 16.80 2.04 -5.90
CA VAL A 106 15.62 1.45 -5.25
C VAL A 106 15.53 1.82 -3.75
N LEU A 107 16.67 1.93 -3.07
CA LEU A 107 16.71 2.35 -1.66
C LEU A 107 16.35 3.82 -1.52
N GLU A 108 16.93 4.68 -2.34
CA GLU A 108 16.63 6.12 -2.35
C GLU A 108 15.17 6.41 -2.71
N GLU A 109 14.61 5.71 -3.70
CA GLU A 109 13.19 5.78 -4.04
C GLU A 109 12.29 5.36 -2.87
N SER A 110 12.71 4.36 -2.08
CA SER A 110 11.96 3.93 -0.90
C SER A 110 11.94 4.98 0.20
N ILE A 111 13.06 5.69 0.40
CA ILE A 111 13.17 6.81 1.35
C ILE A 111 12.34 7.99 0.88
N ARG A 112 12.47 8.38 -0.40
CA ARG A 112 11.73 9.49 -1.00
C ARG A 112 10.22 9.27 -0.97
N ALA A 113 9.76 8.05 -1.25
CA ALA A 113 8.34 7.68 -1.17
C ALA A 113 7.76 7.80 0.24
N ALA A 114 8.60 7.81 1.27
CA ALA A 114 8.21 7.93 2.65
C ALA A 114 8.26 9.39 3.17
N SER A 115 8.22 10.39 2.27
CA SER A 115 8.40 11.82 2.57
C SER A 115 7.69 12.27 3.85
N PRO A 116 8.40 12.91 4.79
CA PRO A 116 7.85 13.35 6.07
C PRO A 116 7.06 14.67 5.97
N GLU A 117 7.12 15.38 4.84
CA GLU A 117 6.57 16.73 4.70
C GLU A 117 5.05 16.75 4.45
N ALA A 118 4.50 15.64 3.95
CA ALA A 118 3.09 15.52 3.65
C ALA A 118 2.27 15.13 4.90
N PRO A 119 1.06 15.69 5.10
CA PRO A 119 0.19 15.33 6.22
C PRO A 119 -0.27 13.87 6.17
N LEU A 120 -0.30 13.28 4.97
CA LEU A 120 -0.56 11.86 4.74
C LEU A 120 0.55 11.30 3.84
N THR A 121 1.04 10.11 4.15
CA THR A 121 1.95 9.38 3.27
C THR A 121 1.15 8.70 2.17
N VAL A 122 1.39 9.09 0.91
CA VAL A 122 0.75 8.48 -0.26
C VAL A 122 1.38 7.13 -0.53
N MET A 123 0.63 6.05 -0.26
CA MET A 123 1.15 4.68 -0.35
C MET A 123 1.28 4.19 -1.79
N GLY A 124 0.48 4.74 -2.71
CA GLY A 124 0.42 4.33 -4.10
C GLY A 124 -0.91 4.65 -4.77
N ARG A 125 -1.04 4.20 -6.02
CA ARG A 125 -2.25 4.35 -6.84
C ARG A 125 -3.02 3.05 -6.95
N ILE A 126 -4.34 3.11 -6.83
CA ILE A 126 -5.20 1.96 -7.11
C ILE A 126 -5.32 1.82 -8.63
N VAL A 127 -4.88 0.69 -9.15
CA VAL A 127 -4.86 0.39 -10.59
C VAL A 127 -5.66 -0.87 -10.88
N ARG A 128 -6.26 -0.94 -12.07
CA ARG A 128 -6.95 -2.14 -12.55
C ARG A 128 -5.97 -3.01 -13.32
N ARG A 129 -5.85 -4.28 -12.95
CA ARG A 129 -5.06 -5.28 -13.67
C ARG A 129 -5.82 -5.84 -14.86
N GLU A 130 -5.09 -6.48 -15.77
CA GLU A 130 -5.64 -7.19 -16.94
C GLU A 130 -6.68 -8.26 -16.56
N ASN A 131 -6.50 -8.92 -15.42
CA ASN A 131 -7.45 -9.91 -14.90
C ASN A 131 -8.73 -9.30 -14.29
N GLY A 132 -8.92 -7.98 -14.41
CA GLY A 132 -10.07 -7.25 -13.88
C GLY A 132 -10.03 -6.95 -12.39
N ARG A 133 -9.04 -7.46 -11.63
CA ARG A 133 -8.88 -7.16 -10.20
C ARG A 133 -8.15 -5.84 -10.00
N PHE A 134 -8.42 -5.19 -8.87
CA PHE A 134 -7.67 -4.01 -8.46
C PHE A 134 -6.40 -4.39 -7.69
N ALA A 135 -5.39 -3.53 -7.81
CA ALA A 135 -4.11 -3.62 -7.13
C ALA A 135 -3.68 -2.24 -6.64
N LEU A 136 -2.77 -2.20 -5.68
CA LEU A 136 -2.10 -0.98 -5.25
C LEU A 136 -0.73 -0.92 -5.93
N ALA A 137 -0.57 -0.01 -6.89
CA ALA A 137 0.71 0.36 -7.47
C ALA A 137 1.46 1.25 -6.47
N CYS A 138 2.32 0.62 -5.68
CA CYS A 138 3.05 1.29 -4.61
C CYS A 138 4.10 2.25 -5.16
N HIS A 139 4.21 3.41 -4.52
CA HIS A 139 5.30 4.35 -4.80
C HIS A 139 6.61 3.93 -4.13
N SER A 140 6.53 3.30 -2.95
CA SER A 140 7.69 2.79 -2.23
C SER A 140 8.04 1.37 -2.71
N PRO A 141 9.23 1.12 -3.29
CA PRO A 141 9.69 -0.21 -3.62
C PRO A 141 9.71 -1.17 -2.42
N LEU A 142 10.08 -0.68 -1.24
CA LEU A 142 10.13 -1.47 -0.01
C LEU A 142 8.76 -2.07 0.37
N ILE A 143 7.68 -1.32 0.19
CA ILE A 143 6.31 -1.80 0.46
C ILE A 143 5.86 -2.74 -0.67
N ALA A 144 6.15 -2.40 -1.93
CA ALA A 144 5.83 -3.20 -3.11
C ALA A 144 6.43 -4.61 -3.03
N ARG A 145 7.67 -4.71 -2.51
CA ARG A 145 8.40 -5.96 -2.30
C ARG A 145 7.69 -6.96 -1.38
N GLY A 146 6.82 -6.45 -0.50
CA GLY A 146 6.02 -7.26 0.41
C GLY A 146 6.78 -7.72 1.64
N LEU A 147 6.71 -9.03 1.92
CA LEU A 147 7.28 -9.64 3.12
C LEU A 147 8.64 -10.26 2.83
N TYR A 148 9.49 -10.33 3.86
CA TYR A 148 10.69 -11.13 3.88
C TYR A 148 10.36 -12.51 4.44
N GLU A 149 10.55 -13.56 3.65
CA GLU A 149 10.50 -14.94 4.13
C GLU A 149 11.92 -15.41 4.41
N LEU A 150 12.18 -15.71 5.69
CA LEU A 150 13.48 -16.11 6.22
C LEU A 150 13.43 -17.59 6.58
N ASP A 151 14.36 -18.39 6.04
CA ASP A 151 14.62 -19.72 6.61
C ASP A 151 15.49 -19.55 7.87
N ASN A 152 14.82 -19.44 9.02
CA ASN A 152 15.49 -19.22 10.31
C ASN A 152 16.52 -20.31 10.65
N ALA A 153 16.35 -21.55 10.16
CA ALA A 153 17.31 -22.61 10.39
C ALA A 153 18.55 -22.41 9.50
N ALA A 154 18.35 -22.05 8.23
CA ALA A 154 19.42 -21.72 7.30
C ALA A 154 20.21 -20.47 7.74
N VAL A 155 19.52 -19.42 8.17
CA VAL A 155 20.15 -18.20 8.72
C VAL A 155 21.09 -18.55 9.88
N ARG A 156 20.64 -19.37 10.83
CA ARG A 156 21.48 -19.80 11.97
C ARG A 156 22.70 -20.62 11.54
N ARG A 157 22.57 -21.47 10.53
CA ARG A 157 23.71 -22.24 9.99
C ARG A 157 24.69 -21.32 9.25
N TRP A 158 24.18 -20.43 8.42
CA TRP A 158 24.96 -19.43 7.69
C TRP A 158 25.78 -18.55 8.65
N LEU A 159 25.16 -18.05 9.72
CA LEU A 159 25.82 -17.25 10.76
C LEU A 159 26.99 -18.00 11.43
N ARG A 160 26.85 -19.31 11.66
CA ARG A 160 27.91 -20.15 12.24
C ARG A 160 29.05 -20.41 11.26
N ALA A 161 28.74 -20.55 9.97
CA ALA A 161 29.72 -20.88 8.94
C ALA A 161 30.56 -19.68 8.49
N LYS A 162 30.03 -18.46 8.60
CA LYS A 162 30.68 -17.24 8.09
C LYS A 162 31.83 -16.70 8.96
N GLU A 163 32.09 -17.31 10.13
CA GLU A 163 33.14 -16.90 11.08
C GLU A 163 33.14 -15.38 11.38
N LEU A 164 31.95 -14.78 11.48
CA LEU A 164 31.80 -13.36 11.78
C LEU A 164 32.27 -13.02 13.19
N ASP A 165 32.78 -11.79 13.36
CA ASP A 165 33.05 -11.25 14.69
C ASP A 165 31.76 -11.05 15.51
N ARG A 166 31.90 -10.84 16.82
CA ARG A 166 30.74 -10.71 17.73
C ARG A 166 29.87 -9.48 17.40
N ASP A 167 30.47 -8.40 16.91
CA ASP A 167 29.77 -7.15 16.64
C ASP A 167 28.95 -7.25 15.35
N ALA A 168 29.48 -7.91 14.33
CA ALA A 168 28.80 -8.27 13.09
C ALA A 168 27.61 -9.20 13.36
N VAL A 169 27.78 -10.22 14.20
CA VAL A 169 26.66 -11.08 14.61
C VAL A 169 25.58 -10.29 15.35
N ARG A 170 25.97 -9.39 16.27
CA ARG A 170 25.01 -8.56 17.01
C ARG A 170 24.25 -7.62 16.07
N ARG A 171 24.94 -6.94 15.16
CA ARG A 171 24.36 -6.04 14.15
C ARG A 171 23.36 -6.79 13.27
N LEU A 172 23.75 -7.94 12.72
CA LEU A 172 22.90 -8.73 11.84
C LEU A 172 21.67 -9.30 12.56
N ASN A 173 21.80 -9.73 13.82
CA ASN A 173 20.63 -10.09 14.63
C ASN A 173 19.68 -8.90 14.85
N GLY A 174 20.21 -7.69 15.02
CA GLY A 174 19.42 -6.46 15.06
C GLY A 174 18.65 -6.23 13.75
N HIS A 175 19.31 -6.44 12.59
CA HIS A 175 18.68 -6.34 11.28
C HIS A 175 17.56 -7.37 11.09
N LEU A 176 17.77 -8.62 11.50
CA LEU A 176 16.75 -9.67 11.46
C LEU A 176 15.54 -9.31 12.32
N GLY A 177 15.77 -8.78 13.53
CA GLY A 177 14.68 -8.27 14.38
C GLY A 177 13.91 -7.12 13.73
N LEU A 178 14.59 -6.21 13.03
CA LEU A 178 13.93 -5.13 12.28
C LEU A 178 13.07 -5.69 11.15
N ILE A 179 13.57 -6.69 10.42
CA ILE A 179 12.83 -7.38 9.35
C ILE A 179 11.55 -8.03 9.89
N ASP A 180 11.61 -8.67 11.05
CA ASP A 180 10.41 -9.24 11.69
C ASP A 180 9.37 -8.16 12.00
N LEU A 181 9.79 -7.00 12.51
CA LEU A 181 8.89 -5.88 12.75
C LEU A 181 8.29 -5.32 11.46
N VAL A 182 9.09 -5.21 10.40
CA VAL A 182 8.62 -4.80 9.06
C VAL A 182 7.62 -5.80 8.52
N ASN A 183 7.86 -7.10 8.66
CA ASN A 183 6.93 -8.15 8.25
C ASN A 183 5.59 -8.06 8.98
N LEU A 184 5.59 -7.78 10.28
CA LEU A 184 4.36 -7.56 11.05
C LEU A 184 3.58 -6.34 10.52
N LYS A 185 4.29 -5.23 10.27
CA LYS A 185 3.72 -3.98 9.75
C LYS A 185 3.16 -4.16 8.33
N HIS A 186 3.98 -4.60 7.39
CA HIS A 186 3.62 -4.81 5.99
C HIS A 186 2.56 -5.89 5.85
N GLY A 187 2.66 -6.98 6.62
CA GLY A 187 1.68 -8.06 6.58
C GLY A 187 0.31 -7.61 7.07
N ALA A 188 0.25 -6.69 8.04
CA ALA A 188 -1.01 -6.10 8.47
C ALA A 188 -1.56 -5.08 7.45
N PHE A 189 -0.67 -4.27 6.84
CA PHE A 189 -1.02 -3.32 5.79
C PHE A 189 -1.58 -4.01 4.54
N TRP A 190 -0.90 -5.02 4.00
CA TRP A 190 -1.34 -5.72 2.80
C TRP A 190 -2.65 -6.48 3.00
N ARG A 191 -2.86 -7.10 4.17
CA ARG A 191 -4.15 -7.70 4.52
C ARG A 191 -5.29 -6.68 4.56
N LEU A 192 -5.03 -5.48 5.09
CA LEU A 192 -6.00 -4.39 5.06
C LEU A 192 -6.30 -3.97 3.62
N VAL A 193 -5.27 -3.68 2.81
CA VAL A 193 -5.42 -3.26 1.42
C VAL A 193 -6.20 -4.28 0.60
N GLU A 194 -5.87 -5.57 0.70
CA GLU A 194 -6.59 -6.64 0.00
C GLU A 194 -8.10 -6.65 0.34
N VAL A 195 -8.46 -6.49 1.61
CA VAL A 195 -9.86 -6.40 2.03
C VAL A 195 -10.55 -5.16 1.45
N LEU A 196 -9.86 -4.01 1.39
CA LEU A 196 -10.42 -2.78 0.85
C LEU A 196 -10.61 -2.84 -0.66
N LEU A 197 -9.63 -3.39 -1.39
CA LEU A 197 -9.67 -3.57 -2.84
C LEU A 197 -10.82 -4.48 -3.25
N GLU A 198 -11.01 -5.59 -2.53
CA GLU A 198 -12.11 -6.53 -2.79
C GLU A 198 -13.48 -5.91 -2.46
N ALA A 199 -13.61 -5.30 -1.28
CA ALA A 199 -14.90 -4.78 -0.83
C ALA A 199 -15.38 -3.57 -1.66
N ASN A 200 -14.47 -2.72 -2.12
CA ASN A 200 -14.80 -1.49 -2.83
C ASN A 200 -14.62 -1.62 -4.36
N ARG A 201 -14.60 -2.84 -4.91
CA ARG A 201 -14.44 -3.08 -6.35
C ARG A 201 -15.39 -2.24 -7.20
N VAL A 202 -16.68 -2.24 -6.86
CA VAL A 202 -17.71 -1.50 -7.61
C VAL A 202 -17.46 0.01 -7.55
N TYR A 203 -17.04 0.53 -6.40
CA TYR A 203 -16.68 1.93 -6.24
C TYR A 203 -15.48 2.32 -7.12
N PHE A 204 -14.44 1.49 -7.16
CA PHE A 204 -13.26 1.74 -7.99
C PHE A 204 -13.56 1.65 -9.49
N GLU A 205 -14.55 0.84 -9.89
CA GLU A 205 -15.01 0.72 -11.28
C GLU A 205 -15.84 1.93 -11.72
N THR A 206 -16.74 2.43 -10.87
CA THR A 206 -17.72 3.46 -11.27
C THR A 206 -17.34 4.88 -10.88
N GLY A 207 -16.44 5.05 -9.91
CA GLY A 207 -16.15 6.36 -9.31
C GLY A 207 -17.30 6.95 -8.48
N ASP A 208 -18.35 6.17 -8.21
CA ASP A 208 -19.57 6.65 -7.58
C ASP A 208 -19.51 6.55 -6.05
N PRO A 209 -19.46 7.66 -5.28
CA PRO A 209 -19.34 7.62 -3.82
C PRO A 209 -20.47 6.85 -3.12
N ALA A 210 -21.65 6.76 -3.75
CA ALA A 210 -22.77 6.00 -3.22
C ALA A 210 -22.55 4.47 -3.30
N ARG A 211 -21.56 4.01 -4.08
CA ARG A 211 -21.23 2.60 -4.31
C ARG A 211 -20.05 2.11 -3.46
N VAL A 212 -19.54 2.95 -2.55
CA VAL A 212 -18.57 2.54 -1.54
C VAL A 212 -19.23 1.53 -0.60
N SER A 213 -18.54 0.43 -0.31
CA SER A 213 -19.08 -0.61 0.57
C SER A 213 -19.23 -0.09 2.01
N PRO A 214 -20.34 -0.41 2.72
CA PRO A 214 -20.54 -0.04 4.13
C PRO A 214 -19.68 -0.90 5.07
N LEU A 215 -18.37 -0.74 4.92
CA LEU A 215 -17.32 -1.52 5.54
C LEU A 215 -16.66 -0.70 6.64
N SER A 216 -17.33 -0.61 7.79
CA SER A 216 -16.79 0.15 8.92
C SER A 216 -15.47 -0.44 9.41
N LEU A 217 -14.62 0.40 10.00
CA LEU A 217 -13.37 -0.01 10.63
C LEU A 217 -13.55 -1.21 11.59
N ARG A 218 -14.65 -1.28 12.34
CA ARG A 218 -14.96 -2.44 13.21
C ARG A 218 -15.20 -3.73 12.42
N LYS A 219 -15.92 -3.65 11.28
CA LYS A 219 -16.14 -4.81 10.40
C LYS A 219 -14.83 -5.29 9.78
N VAL A 220 -13.97 -4.36 9.34
CA VAL A 220 -12.64 -4.69 8.83
C VAL A 220 -11.79 -5.37 9.90
N ALA A 221 -11.74 -4.79 11.10
CA ALA A 221 -10.99 -5.34 12.22
C ALA A 221 -11.43 -6.77 12.56
N ALA A 222 -12.75 -7.01 12.63
CA ALA A 222 -13.31 -8.35 12.84
C ALA A 222 -12.91 -9.33 11.72
N ARG A 223 -12.97 -8.92 10.45
CA ARG A 223 -12.58 -9.75 9.30
C ARG A 223 -11.08 -10.10 9.31
N LEU A 224 -10.24 -9.20 9.80
CA LEU A 224 -8.79 -9.38 9.85
C LEU A 224 -8.29 -10.06 11.14
N GLY A 225 -9.16 -10.28 12.13
CA GLY A 225 -8.76 -10.77 13.46
C GLY A 225 -7.93 -9.76 14.25
N PHE A 226 -8.14 -8.46 14.00
CA PHE A 226 -7.42 -7.36 14.66
C PHE A 226 -8.31 -6.59 15.62
N ALA A 227 -7.70 -5.92 16.59
CA ALA A 227 -8.39 -4.88 17.35
C ALA A 227 -8.70 -3.67 16.44
N PRO A 228 -9.83 -2.97 16.64
CA PRO A 228 -10.14 -1.74 15.89
C PRO A 228 -9.02 -0.69 15.96
N SER A 229 -8.38 -0.52 17.11
CA SER A 229 -7.25 0.39 17.29
C SER A 229 -6.05 0.02 16.40
N THR A 230 -5.79 -1.27 16.17
CA THR A 230 -4.74 -1.74 15.26
C THR A 230 -5.03 -1.34 13.81
N VAL A 231 -6.25 -1.58 13.33
CA VAL A 231 -6.66 -1.16 11.97
C VAL A 231 -6.58 0.36 11.82
N SER A 232 -7.03 1.10 12.84
CA SER A 232 -6.92 2.56 12.86
C SER A 232 -5.47 3.03 12.75
N ARG A 233 -4.54 2.43 13.51
CA ARG A 233 -3.11 2.77 13.46
C ARG A 233 -2.47 2.45 12.11
N ILE A 234 -2.89 1.37 11.46
CA ILE A 234 -2.41 1.01 10.13
C ILE A 234 -2.91 2.03 9.10
N ALA A 235 -4.20 2.38 9.13
CA ALA A 235 -4.82 3.24 8.12
C ALA A 235 -4.54 4.74 8.30
N ASN A 236 -4.43 5.22 9.53
CA ASN A 236 -4.19 6.64 9.80
C ASN A 236 -2.80 7.08 9.31
N GLY A 237 -2.73 8.34 8.88
CA GLY A 237 -1.51 8.93 8.31
C GLY A 237 -1.17 8.43 6.91
N LYS A 238 -2.05 7.65 6.26
CA LYS A 238 -1.84 7.10 4.93
C LYS A 238 -2.97 7.46 3.98
N SER A 239 -2.61 7.66 2.73
CA SER A 239 -3.54 7.91 1.62
C SER A 239 -3.20 7.04 0.42
N VAL A 240 -4.13 6.99 -0.51
CA VAL A 240 -3.98 6.33 -1.81
C VAL A 240 -4.53 7.23 -2.89
N VAL A 241 -3.95 7.15 -4.09
CA VAL A 241 -4.51 7.77 -5.29
C VAL A 241 -5.56 6.83 -5.86
N LEU A 242 -6.79 7.31 -6.01
CA LEU A 242 -7.89 6.54 -6.60
C LEU A 242 -7.66 6.34 -8.11
N PRO A 243 -8.37 5.39 -8.77
CA PRO A 243 -8.16 5.11 -10.19
C PRO A 243 -8.32 6.31 -11.12
N TRP A 244 -9.11 7.31 -10.72
CA TRP A 244 -9.35 8.55 -11.45
C TRP A 244 -8.46 9.73 -10.98
N GLY A 245 -7.41 9.46 -10.20
CA GLY A 245 -6.35 10.43 -9.88
C GLY A 245 -6.54 11.26 -8.60
N THR A 246 -7.70 11.22 -7.95
CA THR A 246 -7.89 11.95 -6.69
C THR A 246 -7.24 11.21 -5.52
N GLU A 247 -6.50 11.93 -4.67
CA GLU A 247 -5.99 11.38 -3.42
C GLU A 247 -7.12 11.23 -2.39
N ALA A 248 -7.17 10.07 -1.72
CA ALA A 248 -8.11 9.80 -0.63
C ALA A 248 -7.37 9.21 0.58
N PRO A 249 -7.67 9.67 1.82
CA PRO A 249 -7.19 9.03 3.02
C PRO A 249 -7.63 7.55 3.04
N LEU A 250 -6.74 6.64 3.43
CA LEU A 250 -7.03 5.20 3.42
C LEU A 250 -8.22 4.85 4.33
N ILE A 251 -8.41 5.60 5.42
CA ILE A 251 -9.53 5.43 6.35
C ILE A 251 -10.89 5.81 5.74
N SER A 252 -10.91 6.65 4.70
CA SER A 252 -12.16 7.05 4.03
C SER A 252 -12.79 5.90 3.24
N LEU A 253 -11.99 4.88 2.87
CA LEU A 253 -12.44 3.65 2.19
C LEU A 253 -13.10 2.63 3.13
N MET A 254 -13.24 2.98 4.42
CA MET A 254 -13.91 2.17 5.45
C MET A 254 -15.12 2.90 6.08
N PRO A 255 -16.08 3.42 5.29
CA PRO A 255 -17.15 4.21 5.83
C PRO A 255 -18.09 3.36 6.70
N GLY A 256 -18.66 4.00 7.72
CA GLY A 256 -19.77 3.43 8.47
C GLY A 256 -21.02 3.31 7.60
N GLN A 257 -21.90 2.36 7.92
CA GLN A 257 -23.14 2.15 7.18
C GLN A 257 -24.01 3.41 7.08
N ARG A 258 -24.09 4.21 8.15
CA ARG A 258 -24.82 5.49 8.13
C ARG A 258 -24.27 6.47 7.09
N THR A 259 -22.95 6.56 6.91
CA THR A 259 -22.33 7.44 5.92
C THR A 259 -22.72 7.02 4.51
N VAL A 260 -22.65 5.72 4.20
CA VAL A 260 -23.05 5.18 2.88
C VAL A 260 -24.54 5.43 2.61
N ILE A 261 -25.39 5.24 3.62
CA ILE A 261 -26.84 5.52 3.49
C ILE A 261 -27.08 6.99 3.14
N LEU A 262 -26.39 7.92 3.80
CA LEU A 262 -26.58 9.36 3.54
C LEU A 262 -26.20 9.72 2.10
N SER A 263 -25.02 9.27 1.62
CA SER A 263 -24.59 9.52 0.24
C SER A 263 -25.50 8.88 -0.81
N ALA A 264 -26.00 7.68 -0.55
CA ALA A 264 -26.95 7.01 -1.44
C ALA A 264 -28.32 7.71 -1.46
N LEU A 265 -28.80 8.18 -0.30
CA LEU A 265 -30.05 8.96 -0.22
C LEU A 265 -29.93 10.32 -0.91
N GLU A 266 -28.82 11.02 -0.75
CA GLU A 266 -28.54 12.28 -1.47
C GLU A 266 -28.67 12.07 -2.98
N LYS A 267 -28.07 11.00 -3.51
CA LYS A 267 -28.15 10.64 -4.94
C LYS A 267 -29.57 10.29 -5.40
N LEU A 268 -30.29 9.50 -4.62
CA LEU A 268 -31.67 9.11 -4.96
C LEU A 268 -32.63 10.30 -4.94
N LEU A 269 -32.52 11.15 -3.91
CA LEU A 269 -33.36 12.35 -3.76
C LEU A 269 -33.06 13.41 -4.82
N ALA A 270 -31.80 13.54 -5.25
CA ALA A 270 -31.43 14.38 -6.39
C ALA A 270 -32.06 13.89 -7.70
N THR A 271 -32.23 12.57 -7.85
CA THR A 271 -32.89 11.99 -9.03
C THR A 271 -34.40 12.24 -9.00
N ASN A 272 -35.03 12.07 -7.84
CA ASN A 272 -36.43 12.43 -7.65
C ASN A 272 -36.74 12.64 -6.14
N ALA A 273 -37.19 13.85 -5.80
CA ALA A 273 -37.44 14.24 -4.41
C ALA A 273 -38.72 13.63 -3.80
N ARG A 274 -39.62 13.07 -4.62
CA ARG A 274 -40.95 12.59 -4.21
C ARG A 274 -40.98 11.13 -3.76
N TRP A 275 -39.84 10.46 -3.72
CA TRP A 275 -39.77 9.07 -3.27
C TRP A 275 -40.31 8.95 -1.84
N THR A 276 -41.11 7.92 -1.59
CA THR A 276 -41.55 7.59 -0.22
C THR A 276 -40.42 6.89 0.53
N ASP A 277 -40.42 6.94 1.86
CA ASP A 277 -39.39 6.29 2.68
C ASP A 277 -39.36 4.76 2.46
N ALA A 278 -40.50 4.15 2.11
CA ALA A 278 -40.57 2.73 1.75
C ALA A 278 -39.90 2.46 0.40
N ALA A 279 -40.18 3.28 -0.62
CA ALA A 279 -39.56 3.16 -1.93
C ALA A 279 -38.03 3.41 -1.87
N LEU A 280 -37.59 4.38 -1.05
CA LEU A 280 -36.17 4.64 -0.81
C LEU A 280 -35.48 3.44 -0.14
N ALA A 281 -36.11 2.80 0.85
CA ALA A 281 -35.57 1.60 1.48
C ALA A 281 -35.38 0.45 0.47
N GLU A 282 -36.36 0.25 -0.42
CA GLU A 282 -36.29 -0.75 -1.48
C GLU A 282 -35.16 -0.44 -2.48
N ARG A 283 -34.98 0.82 -2.88
CA ARG A 283 -33.87 1.21 -3.76
C ARG A 283 -32.51 1.12 -3.11
N LEU A 284 -32.39 1.47 -1.83
CA LEU A 284 -31.13 1.26 -1.11
C LEU A 284 -30.72 -0.21 -1.12
N ALA A 285 -31.67 -1.14 -0.97
CA ALA A 285 -31.40 -2.56 -1.08
C ALA A 285 -31.08 -3.00 -2.52
N LYS A 286 -31.81 -2.50 -3.52
CA LYS A 286 -31.68 -2.93 -4.92
C LYS A 286 -30.46 -2.33 -5.63
N ASP A 287 -30.24 -1.03 -5.48
CA ASP A 287 -29.29 -0.26 -6.29
C ASP A 287 -27.91 -0.15 -5.60
N PHE A 288 -27.86 -0.33 -4.27
CA PHE A 288 -26.67 -0.14 -3.43
C PHE A 288 -26.36 -1.32 -2.49
N ASP A 289 -27.17 -2.40 -2.49
CA ASP A 289 -27.05 -3.55 -1.57
C ASP A 289 -27.04 -3.15 -0.07
N VAL A 290 -27.74 -2.08 0.28
CA VAL A 290 -27.87 -1.58 1.66
C VAL A 290 -29.28 -1.82 2.19
N ARG A 291 -29.45 -2.89 2.97
CA ARG A 291 -30.74 -3.21 3.61
C ARG A 291 -30.93 -2.39 4.88
N VAL A 292 -31.98 -1.57 4.91
CA VAL A 292 -32.33 -0.72 6.04
C VAL A 292 -33.85 -0.67 6.27
N SER A 293 -34.24 -0.38 7.50
CA SER A 293 -35.65 -0.17 7.83
C SER A 293 -36.16 1.17 7.31
N ARG A 294 -37.47 1.28 7.08
CA ARG A 294 -38.15 2.56 6.77
C ARG A 294 -37.83 3.64 7.82
N ARG A 295 -37.73 3.28 9.11
CA ARG A 295 -37.41 4.21 10.19
C ARG A 295 -36.01 4.78 10.06
N THR A 296 -35.03 3.95 9.68
CA THR A 296 -33.66 4.37 9.41
C THR A 296 -33.60 5.33 8.23
N VAL A 297 -34.34 5.03 7.16
CA VAL A 297 -34.46 5.92 6.00
C VAL A 297 -35.03 7.27 6.40
N SER A 298 -36.14 7.28 7.15
CA SER A 298 -36.78 8.52 7.61
C SER A 298 -35.82 9.40 8.42
N ALA A 299 -35.11 8.81 9.39
CA ALA A 299 -34.11 9.51 10.20
C ALA A 299 -32.93 10.06 9.38
N CYS A 300 -32.42 9.29 8.42
CA CYS A 300 -31.34 9.74 7.54
C CYS A 300 -31.82 10.81 6.54
N ARG A 301 -33.06 10.68 6.02
CA ARG A 301 -33.66 11.64 5.08
C ARG A 301 -33.77 13.03 5.69
N THR A 302 -34.20 13.14 6.95
CA THR A 302 -34.25 14.43 7.66
C THR A 302 -32.88 15.10 7.68
N LEU A 303 -31.81 14.33 7.91
CA LEU A 303 -30.44 14.86 7.94
C LEU A 303 -29.94 15.28 6.57
N VAL A 304 -30.29 14.54 5.51
CA VAL A 304 -29.97 14.91 4.13
C VAL A 304 -30.65 16.22 3.77
N ILE A 305 -31.96 16.35 4.05
CA ILE A 305 -32.72 17.57 3.77
C ILE A 305 -32.15 18.78 4.53
N GLN A 306 -31.71 18.60 5.78
CA GLN A 306 -31.06 19.65 6.57
C GLN A 306 -29.67 20.06 6.05
N ARG A 307 -28.99 19.18 5.31
CA ARG A 307 -27.64 19.42 4.75
C ARG A 307 -27.66 19.97 3.34
N LEU A 308 -28.75 19.77 2.60
CA LEU A 308 -28.94 20.42 1.32
C LEU A 308 -28.95 21.93 1.57
N PRO A 309 -28.15 22.73 0.84
CA PRO A 309 -28.32 24.18 0.88
C PRO A 309 -29.79 24.47 0.58
N ALA A 310 -30.35 25.54 1.18
CA ALA A 310 -31.68 26.04 0.87
C ALA A 310 -31.74 26.47 -0.61
N GLN A 311 -31.71 25.52 -1.53
CA GLN A 311 -31.99 25.71 -2.93
C GLN A 311 -33.50 25.67 -3.04
N ASN A 312 -34.05 26.84 -3.37
CA ASN A 312 -35.46 27.16 -3.59
C ASN A 312 -36.21 27.65 -2.35
N ALA A 313 -35.77 28.80 -1.81
CA ALA A 313 -36.73 29.85 -1.48
C ALA A 313 -37.03 30.60 -2.80
N ALA A 314 -38.02 30.10 -3.54
CA ALA A 314 -38.76 30.88 -4.51
C ALA A 314 -40.00 31.45 -3.80
#